data_AF-A0A959LMT7-F1
#
_entry.id   AF-A0A959LMT7-F1
#
_cell.length_a   1.000
_cell.length_b   1.000
_cell.length_c   1.000
_cell.angle_alpha   90.00
_cell.angle_beta   90.00
_cell.angle_gamma   90.00
#
_symmetry.space_group_name_H-M   'P 1'
#
loop_
_entity.id
_entity.type
_entity.pdbx_description
1 polymer ?
#
loop_
_entity_poly.entity_id
_entity_poly.type
_entity_poly.pdbx_seq_one_letter_code
_entity_poly.pdbx_strand_id
1 'polypeptide(L)'
;MNKKDKAQADAIIEELRRIRWLDKYHNFHKVVPGVDNSPDEVKDIINNLVEDCCTELIRHYSGKKKPTVATVRSIIIKYMDLISYTDVNTENKDFGYELCWYIAEKIGITIRKYTETKVYGYWRVENNRLREVTKRGVRNKKSTK
;
A
#
# COMPACT_ATOMS: atom_id res chain seq x y z
N MET A 1 -6.53 -17.88 -18.43
CA MET A 1 -5.40 -17.79 -17.48
C MET A 1 -4.97 -19.20 -17.09
N ASN A 2 -3.67 -19.50 -17.01
CA ASN A 2 -3.21 -20.84 -16.57
C ASN A 2 -3.42 -21.03 -15.05
N LYS A 3 -3.30 -22.27 -14.56
CA LYS A 3 -3.57 -22.60 -13.14
C LYS A 3 -2.67 -21.84 -12.16
N LYS A 4 -1.39 -21.63 -12.52
CA LYS A 4 -0.40 -20.93 -11.68
C LYS A 4 -0.69 -19.43 -11.58
N ASP A 5 -0.99 -18.80 -12.71
CA ASP A 5 -1.37 -17.39 -12.77
C ASP A 5 -2.69 -17.13 -12.03
N LYS A 6 -3.63 -18.08 -12.09
CA LYS A 6 -4.88 -17.99 -11.34
C LYS A 6 -4.64 -18.03 -9.84
N ALA A 7 -3.87 -19.00 -9.35
CA ALA A 7 -3.53 -19.07 -7.93
C ALA A 7 -2.78 -17.81 -7.43
N GLN A 8 -1.90 -17.24 -8.26
CA GLN A 8 -1.23 -15.98 -7.96
C GLN A 8 -2.23 -14.81 -7.90
N ALA A 9 -3.15 -14.72 -8.86
CA ALA A 9 -4.19 -13.69 -8.88
C ALA A 9 -5.12 -13.79 -7.67
N ASP A 10 -5.53 -15.00 -7.30
CA ASP A 10 -6.38 -15.24 -6.12
C ASP A 10 -5.66 -14.80 -4.83
N ALA A 11 -4.36 -15.10 -4.68
CA ALA A 11 -3.58 -14.63 -3.53
C ALA A 11 -3.48 -13.10 -3.46
N ILE A 12 -3.31 -12.44 -4.60
CA ILE A 12 -3.30 -10.96 -4.69
C ILE A 12 -4.68 -10.39 -4.34
N ILE A 13 -5.76 -10.98 -4.83
CA ILE A 13 -7.13 -10.55 -4.51
C ILE A 13 -7.39 -10.64 -3.00
N GLU A 14 -6.98 -11.74 -2.36
CA GLU A 14 -7.14 -11.89 -0.92
C GLU A 14 -6.35 -10.85 -0.13
N GLU A 15 -5.13 -10.51 -0.56
CA GLU A 15 -4.36 -9.45 0.06
C GLU A 15 -5.04 -8.08 -0.11
N LEU A 16 -5.50 -7.75 -1.32
CA LEU A 16 -6.24 -6.52 -1.59
C LEU A 16 -7.53 -6.41 -0.78
N ARG A 17 -8.26 -7.52 -0.57
CA ARG A 17 -9.45 -7.57 0.29
C ARG A 17 -9.10 -7.25 1.73
N ARG A 18 -8.02 -7.83 2.27
CA ARG A 18 -7.57 -7.53 3.64
C ARG A 18 -7.23 -6.06 3.81
N ILE A 19 -6.50 -5.48 2.86
CA ILE A 19 -6.11 -4.06 2.90
C ILE A 19 -7.33 -3.15 2.85
N ARG A 20 -8.31 -3.48 1.97
CA ARG A 20 -9.54 -2.71 1.82
C ARG A 20 -10.29 -2.54 3.14
N TRP A 21 -10.46 -3.61 3.90
CA TRP A 21 -11.26 -3.63 5.14
C TRP A 21 -10.46 -3.31 6.41
N LEU A 22 -9.16 -3.03 6.30
CA LEU A 22 -8.34 -2.69 7.44
C LEU A 22 -8.65 -1.25 7.87
N ASP A 23 -8.78 -1.02 9.19
CA ASP A 23 -8.84 0.33 9.73
C ASP A 23 -7.48 1.02 9.50
N LYS A 24 -7.42 1.88 8.49
CA LYS A 24 -6.16 2.43 7.99
C LYS A 24 -5.58 3.39 9.03
N TYR A 25 -6.42 4.21 9.66
CA TYR A 25 -5.96 5.18 10.65
C TYR A 25 -5.53 4.49 11.94
N HIS A 26 -6.25 3.48 12.42
CA HIS A 26 -5.81 2.71 13.59
C HIS A 26 -4.49 1.97 13.35
N ASN A 27 -4.31 1.39 12.16
CA ASN A 27 -3.16 0.51 11.89
C ASN A 27 -1.93 1.22 11.35
N PHE A 28 -2.10 2.38 10.72
CA PHE A 28 -1.02 3.10 10.03
C PHE A 28 -0.82 4.54 10.52
N HIS A 29 -1.54 5.07 11.53
CA HIS A 29 -1.29 6.43 12.05
C HIS A 29 0.16 6.68 12.47
N LYS A 30 0.93 5.63 12.83
CA LYS A 30 2.36 5.75 13.15
C LYS A 30 3.24 6.12 11.95
N VAL A 31 2.71 6.00 10.73
CA VAL A 31 3.41 6.32 9.48
C VAL A 31 3.48 7.83 9.28
N VAL A 32 2.40 8.56 9.59
CA VAL A 32 2.34 10.02 9.47
C VAL A 32 1.79 10.60 10.78
N PRO A 33 2.62 11.31 11.58
CA PRO A 33 2.19 11.90 12.84
C PRO A 33 0.98 12.84 12.67
N GLY A 34 0.03 12.80 13.60
CA GLY A 34 -1.12 13.71 13.63
C GLY A 34 -2.30 13.32 12.74
N VAL A 35 -2.14 12.31 11.88
CA VAL A 35 -3.22 11.86 10.98
C VAL A 35 -4.39 11.21 11.73
N ASP A 36 -4.14 10.69 12.93
CA ASP A 36 -5.12 10.10 13.84
C ASP A 36 -6.17 11.11 14.34
N ASN A 37 -5.77 12.37 14.48
CA ASN A 37 -6.64 13.47 14.92
C ASN A 37 -7.45 14.10 13.78
N SER A 38 -7.34 13.57 12.56
CA SER A 38 -8.09 14.08 11.41
C SER A 38 -9.60 13.93 11.64
N PRO A 39 -10.42 14.90 11.19
CA PRO A 39 -11.87 14.78 11.18
C PRO A 39 -12.31 13.52 10.42
N ASP A 40 -13.43 12.93 10.82
CA ASP A 40 -13.92 11.68 10.21
C ASP A 40 -14.19 11.84 8.71
N GLU A 41 -14.67 13.00 8.27
CA GLU A 41 -14.86 13.31 6.84
C GLU A 41 -13.56 13.20 6.03
N VAL A 42 -12.45 13.68 6.60
CA VAL A 42 -11.12 13.59 5.98
C VAL A 42 -10.63 12.14 5.93
N LYS A 43 -10.86 11.39 7.01
CA LYS A 43 -10.53 9.96 7.08
C LYS A 43 -11.30 9.17 6.04
N ASP A 44 -12.58 9.46 5.88
CA ASP A 44 -13.46 8.81 4.93
C ASP A 44 -13.04 9.10 3.48
N ILE A 45 -12.64 10.33 3.16
CA ILE A 45 -12.12 10.67 1.82
C ILE A 45 -10.91 9.80 1.47
N ILE A 46 -9.90 9.74 2.34
CA ILE A 46 -8.69 8.95 2.09
C ILE A 46 -9.00 7.45 2.08
N ASN A 47 -9.82 6.98 3.03
CA ASN A 47 -10.24 5.57 3.08
C ASN A 47 -10.92 5.15 1.78
N ASN A 48 -11.89 5.92 1.30
CA ASN A 48 -12.63 5.64 0.08
C ASN A 48 -11.72 5.58 -1.14
N LEU A 49 -10.79 6.53 -1.30
CA LEU A 49 -9.82 6.52 -2.41
C LEU A 49 -8.93 5.27 -2.39
N VAL A 50 -8.47 4.85 -1.21
CA VAL A 50 -7.63 3.65 -1.07
C VAL A 50 -8.45 2.38 -1.31
N GLU A 51 -9.69 2.33 -0.84
CA GLU A 51 -10.60 1.20 -1.07
C GLU A 51 -11.02 1.06 -2.53
N ASP A 52 -11.23 2.18 -3.21
CA ASP A 52 -11.50 2.22 -4.63
C ASP A 52 -10.29 1.72 -5.43
N CYS A 53 -9.07 2.09 -5.03
CA CYS A 53 -7.84 1.52 -5.60
C CYS A 53 -7.80 -0.01 -5.47
N CYS A 54 -8.04 -0.54 -4.26
CA CYS A 54 -8.13 -1.98 -4.04
C CYS A 54 -9.23 -2.63 -4.89
N THR A 55 -10.40 -1.98 -4.99
CA THR A 55 -11.55 -2.49 -5.75
C THR A 55 -11.26 -2.55 -7.25
N GLU A 56 -10.66 -1.49 -7.81
CA GLU A 56 -10.27 -1.46 -9.22
C GLU A 56 -9.22 -2.55 -9.52
N LEU A 57 -8.21 -2.70 -8.65
CA LEU A 57 -7.22 -3.77 -8.78
C LEU A 57 -7.84 -5.17 -8.71
N ILE A 58 -8.72 -5.42 -7.73
CA ILE A 58 -9.44 -6.71 -7.61
C ILE A 58 -10.21 -7.02 -8.90
N ARG A 59 -10.89 -6.02 -9.49
CA ARG A 59 -11.62 -6.19 -10.76
C ARG A 59 -10.68 -6.62 -11.88
N HIS A 60 -9.49 -6.02 -11.97
CA HIS A 60 -8.49 -6.37 -12.97
C HIS A 60 -7.92 -7.79 -12.77
N TYR A 61 -7.63 -8.20 -11.53
CA TYR A 61 -7.14 -9.55 -11.23
C TYR A 61 -8.23 -10.63 -11.34
N SER A 62 -9.50 -10.28 -11.16
CA SER A 62 -10.65 -11.19 -11.34
C SER A 62 -10.99 -11.46 -12.82
N GLY A 63 -10.37 -10.73 -13.75
CA GLY A 63 -10.62 -10.86 -15.18
C GLY A 63 -10.14 -12.18 -15.79
N LYS A 64 -10.60 -12.48 -17.01
CA LYS A 64 -10.19 -13.69 -17.76
C LYS A 64 -8.71 -13.70 -18.14
N LYS A 65 -8.10 -12.51 -18.25
CA LYS A 65 -6.70 -12.28 -18.60
C LYS A 65 -5.99 -11.62 -17.42
N LYS A 66 -4.75 -12.06 -17.16
CA LYS A 66 -3.87 -11.46 -16.15
C LYS A 66 -3.59 -10.00 -16.54
N PRO A 67 -3.75 -9.03 -15.63
CA PRO A 67 -3.41 -7.65 -15.93
C PRO A 67 -1.90 -7.51 -16.13
N THR A 68 -1.50 -6.58 -17.00
CA THR A 68 -0.08 -6.29 -17.20
C THR A 68 0.47 -5.49 -16.02
N VAL A 69 1.78 -5.59 -15.76
CA VAL A 69 2.45 -4.76 -14.74
C VAL A 69 2.24 -3.27 -15.00
N ALA A 70 2.22 -2.85 -16.26
CA ALA A 70 1.96 -1.46 -16.65
C ALA A 70 0.54 -1.04 -16.26
N THR A 71 -0.47 -1.86 -16.55
CA THR A 71 -1.86 -1.61 -16.16
C THR A 71 -2.00 -1.46 -14.65
N VAL A 72 -1.43 -2.39 -13.88
CA VAL A 72 -1.50 -2.35 -12.42
C VAL A 72 -0.82 -1.10 -11.85
N ARG A 73 0.36 -0.76 -12.38
CA ARG A 73 1.09 0.46 -12.00
C ARG A 73 0.27 1.72 -12.31
N SER A 74 -0.33 1.81 -13.50
CA SER A 74 -1.15 2.95 -13.90
C SER A 74 -2.37 3.15 -13.01
N ILE A 75 -3.01 2.05 -12.56
CA ILE A 75 -4.13 2.14 -11.60
C ILE A 75 -3.65 2.73 -10.28
N ILE A 76 -2.54 2.23 -9.73
CA ILE A 76 -2.03 2.75 -8.45
C ILE A 76 -1.65 4.23 -8.57
N ILE A 77 -0.95 4.62 -9.65
CA ILE A 77 -0.57 6.02 -9.90
C ILE A 77 -1.81 6.91 -10.03
N LYS A 78 -2.86 6.47 -10.75
CA LYS A 78 -4.13 7.21 -10.85
C LYS A 78 -4.70 7.53 -9.46
N TYR A 79 -4.70 6.59 -8.53
CA TYR A 79 -5.21 6.85 -7.18
C TYR A 79 -4.27 7.70 -6.32
N MET A 80 -2.95 7.58 -6.52
CA MET A 80 -1.99 8.52 -5.92
C MET A 80 -2.25 9.95 -6.39
N ASP A 81 -2.51 10.14 -7.69
CA ASP A 81 -2.84 11.45 -8.26
C ASP A 81 -4.17 11.97 -7.69
N LEU A 82 -5.22 11.14 -7.63
CA LEU A 82 -6.50 11.51 -7.03
C LEU A 82 -6.36 11.97 -5.56
N ILE A 83 -5.50 11.31 -4.79
CA ILE A 83 -5.18 11.71 -3.41
C ILE A 83 -4.50 13.09 -3.39
N SER A 84 -3.56 13.37 -4.29
CA SER A 84 -2.88 14.69 -4.33
C SER A 84 -3.81 15.87 -4.58
N TYR A 85 -4.85 15.65 -5.39
CA TYR A 85 -5.81 16.67 -5.77
C TYR A 85 -7.02 16.74 -4.84
N THR A 86 -7.13 15.86 -3.85
CA THR A 86 -8.24 15.88 -2.90
C THR A 86 -8.13 17.06 -1.93
N ASP A 87 -9.26 17.54 -1.40
CA ASP A 87 -9.30 18.71 -0.52
C ASP A 87 -9.13 18.32 0.96
N VAL A 88 -7.93 17.85 1.29
CA VAL A 88 -7.52 17.51 2.66
C VAL A 88 -6.14 18.10 2.93
N ASN A 89 -5.73 18.15 4.21
CA ASN A 89 -4.41 18.64 4.57
C ASN A 89 -3.27 17.75 4.02
N THR A 90 -2.06 18.30 4.01
CA THR A 90 -0.87 17.64 3.47
C THR A 90 -0.60 16.30 4.16
N GLU A 91 -0.78 16.22 5.48
CA GLU A 91 -0.53 15.00 6.25
C GLU A 91 -1.44 13.84 5.81
N ASN A 92 -2.73 14.12 5.54
CA ASN A 92 -3.65 13.10 5.04
C ASN A 92 -3.36 12.69 3.59
N LYS A 93 -2.87 13.63 2.77
CA LYS A 93 -2.40 13.30 1.42
C LYS A 93 -1.20 12.37 1.49
N ASP A 94 -0.18 12.73 2.26
CA ASP A 94 1.02 11.90 2.45
C ASP A 94 0.66 10.51 2.99
N PHE A 95 -0.28 10.46 3.93
CA PHE A 95 -0.80 9.21 4.48
C PHE A 95 -1.46 8.34 3.39
N GLY A 96 -2.36 8.91 2.58
CA GLY A 96 -2.97 8.21 1.45
C GLY A 96 -1.94 7.74 0.41
N TYR A 97 -0.94 8.56 0.11
CA TYR A 97 0.17 8.21 -0.77
C TYR A 97 0.94 6.98 -0.27
N GLU A 98 1.26 6.95 1.03
CA GLU A 98 1.96 5.81 1.64
C GLU A 98 1.08 4.55 1.65
N LEU A 99 -0.24 4.65 1.77
CA LEU A 99 -1.16 3.52 1.62
C LEU A 99 -1.16 2.95 0.18
N CYS A 100 -1.12 3.80 -0.84
CA CYS A 100 -0.97 3.35 -2.23
C CYS A 100 0.38 2.65 -2.49
N TRP A 101 1.46 3.14 -1.88
CA TRP A 101 2.76 2.47 -1.90
C TRP A 101 2.73 1.11 -1.23
N TYR A 102 2.09 1.03 -0.07
CA TYR A 102 1.91 -0.22 0.66
C TYR A 102 1.15 -1.25 -0.18
N ILE A 103 0.09 -0.85 -0.87
CA ILE A 103 -0.63 -1.72 -1.83
C ILE A 103 0.33 -2.24 -2.90
N ALA A 104 1.10 -1.35 -3.54
CA ALA A 104 2.05 -1.72 -4.60
C ALA A 104 3.05 -2.78 -4.12
N GLU A 105 3.62 -2.58 -2.92
CA GLU A 105 4.56 -3.53 -2.32
C GLU A 105 3.92 -4.90 -2.10
N LYS A 106 2.73 -4.96 -1.49
CA LYS A 106 2.08 -6.23 -1.14
C LYS A 106 1.65 -7.06 -2.33
N ILE A 107 1.36 -6.42 -3.46
CA ILE A 107 1.04 -7.13 -4.71
C ILE A 107 2.26 -7.33 -5.62
N GLY A 108 3.46 -6.94 -5.17
CA GLY A 108 4.73 -7.18 -5.88
C GLY A 108 4.99 -6.24 -7.05
N ILE A 109 4.48 -5.01 -7.02
CA ILE A 109 4.63 -4.00 -8.06
C ILE A 109 5.63 -2.94 -7.63
N THR A 110 6.69 -2.78 -8.41
CA THR A 110 7.64 -1.67 -8.22
C THR A 110 7.14 -0.42 -8.94
N ILE A 111 6.95 0.64 -8.16
CA ILE A 111 6.75 2.02 -8.65
C ILE A 111 8.07 2.77 -8.34
N ARG A 112 8.55 3.63 -9.25
CA ARG A 112 9.74 4.44 -8.99
C ARG A 112 9.32 5.65 -8.15
N LYS A 113 9.87 5.82 -6.94
CA LYS A 113 9.72 7.06 -6.16
C LYS A 113 10.54 8.15 -6.88
N TYR A 114 9.89 9.16 -7.44
CA TYR A 114 10.53 10.40 -7.89
C TYR A 114 10.63 11.42 -6.74
N THR A 115 10.50 10.98 -5.49
CA THR A 115 10.63 11.79 -4.29
C THR A 115 11.90 11.40 -3.55
N GLU A 116 12.73 12.38 -3.19
CA GLU A 116 14.00 12.17 -2.47
C GLU A 116 13.79 11.65 -1.04
N THR A 117 12.56 11.75 -0.52
CA THR A 117 12.18 11.25 0.80
C THR A 117 11.66 9.81 0.70
N LYS A 118 12.55 8.84 0.92
CA LYS A 118 12.16 7.44 1.19
C LYS A 118 11.48 7.33 2.56
N VAL A 119 10.16 7.45 2.60
CA VAL A 119 9.36 6.80 3.66
C VAL A 119 9.13 5.34 3.23
N TYR A 120 9.22 4.42 4.18
CA TYR A 120 10.03 3.20 4.12
C TYR A 120 9.41 1.94 3.49
N GLY A 121 10.28 1.10 2.91
CA GLY A 121 10.05 -0.34 2.71
C GLY A 121 10.46 -1.18 3.94
N TYR A 122 9.86 -0.92 5.10
CA TYR A 122 10.13 -1.66 6.35
C TYR A 122 8.87 -1.99 7.15
N TRP A 123 7.76 -2.36 6.51
CA TRP A 123 6.54 -2.65 7.27
C TRP A 123 5.93 -3.99 6.90
N ARG A 124 5.84 -4.87 7.90
CA ARG A 124 5.11 -6.14 7.81
C ARG A 124 3.84 -6.02 8.64
N VAL A 125 2.71 -6.36 8.05
CA VAL A 125 1.47 -6.55 8.82
C VAL A 125 1.51 -7.96 9.41
N GLU A 126 1.62 -8.05 10.73
CA GLU A 126 1.49 -9.29 11.50
C GLU A 126 0.32 -9.12 12.46
N ASN A 127 -0.67 -10.04 12.41
CA ASN A 127 -1.85 -10.02 13.28
C ASN A 127 -2.63 -8.69 13.24
N ASN A 128 -2.90 -8.17 12.05
CA ASN A 128 -3.56 -6.87 11.85
C ASN A 128 -2.86 -5.71 12.59
N ARG A 129 -1.54 -5.75 12.73
CA ARG A 129 -0.76 -4.62 13.27
C ARG A 129 0.49 -4.42 12.44
N LEU A 130 0.82 -3.15 12.19
CA LEU A 130 2.05 -2.78 11.49
C LEU A 130 3.26 -3.01 12.40
N ARG A 131 4.24 -3.78 11.94
CA ARG A 131 5.53 -3.95 12.59
C ARG A 131 6.65 -3.41 11.73
N GLU A 132 7.52 -2.61 12.34
CA GLU A 132 8.74 -2.14 11.72
C GLU A 132 9.67 -3.32 11.49
N VAL A 133 10.09 -3.52 10.25
CA VAL A 133 11.12 -4.47 9.86
C VAL A 133 12.45 -3.75 10.06
N THR A 134 13.02 -3.83 11.26
CA THR A 134 14.38 -3.37 11.52
C THR A 134 15.33 -4.06 10.54
N LYS A 135 15.75 -3.38 9.47
CA LYS A 135 16.87 -3.84 8.66
C LYS A 135 18.15 -3.64 9.46
N ARG A 136 18.60 -4.72 10.10
CA ARG A 136 20.00 -5.19 10.07
C ARG A 136 20.09 -6.51 10.84
N GLY A 137 20.12 -7.61 10.11
CA GLY A 137 21.00 -8.70 10.51
C GLY A 137 22.40 -8.11 10.62
N VAL A 138 22.88 -7.98 11.86
CA VAL A 138 24.29 -7.75 12.14
C VAL A 138 25.01 -8.95 11.52
N ARG A 139 25.61 -8.74 10.36
CA ARG A 139 26.59 -9.67 9.80
C ARG A 139 27.75 -9.63 10.79
N ASN A 140 27.80 -10.58 11.73
CA ASN A 140 28.92 -10.77 12.63
C ASN A 140 30.20 -10.82 11.79
N LYS A 141 30.94 -9.70 11.75
CA LYS A 141 32.36 -9.73 11.42
C LYS A 141 32.99 -10.52 12.56
N LYS A 142 33.28 -11.80 12.32
CA LYS A 142 34.26 -12.53 13.13
C LYS A 142 35.53 -11.68 13.11
N SER A 143 35.85 -11.08 14.24
CA SER A 143 37.19 -10.59 14.54
C SER A 143 38.07 -11.83 14.59
N THR A 144 38.83 -12.05 13.53
CA THR A 144 40.04 -12.87 13.60
C THR A 144 41.07 -12.03 14.36
N LYS A 145 41.36 -12.46 15.58
CA LYS A 145 42.67 -12.25 16.19
C LYS A 145 43.70 -13.10 15.46
#